data_AF-A0A7G9YKI6-F1
#
_entry.id   AF-A0A7G9YKI6-F1
#
_cell.length_a   1.000
_cell.length_b   1.000
_cell.length_c   1.000
_cell.angle_alpha   90.00
_cell.angle_beta   90.00
_cell.angle_gamma   90.00
#
_symmetry.space_group_name_H-M   'P 1'
#
loop_
_entity.id
_entity.type
_entity.pdbx_description
1 polymer ?
#
loop_
_entity_poly.entity_id
_entity_poly.type
_entity_poly.pdbx_seq_one_letter_code
_entity_poly.pdbx_strand_id
1 'polypeptide(L)' 'MMNQELIEVDWLKGVKVLLIGHYIPGPLAAYLLKCLGAEVIKCEPPFYDYMRQLPPFIKGKKEK' A
#
# COMPACT_ATOMS: atom_id res chain seq x y z
N MET A 1 -11.58 13.50 25.27
CA MET A 1 -10.91 13.14 24.00
C MET A 1 -11.93 12.35 23.18
N MET A 2 -12.18 12.75 21.93
CA MET A 2 -13.23 12.16 21.08
C MET A 2 -12.93 10.68 20.81
N ASN A 3 -13.89 9.82 21.12
CA ASN A 3 -13.88 8.42 20.73
C ASN A 3 -14.29 8.36 19.25
N GLN A 4 -13.35 8.13 18.35
CA GLN A 4 -13.66 7.90 16.94
C GLN A 4 -13.95 6.41 16.78
N GLU A 5 -15.23 6.04 16.74
CA GLU A 5 -15.63 4.75 16.20
C GLU A 5 -15.18 4.72 14.73
N LEU A 6 -14.24 3.83 14.41
CA LEU A 6 -13.79 3.63 13.04
C LEU A 6 -14.94 2.96 12.28
N ILE A 7 -15.51 3.69 11.32
CA ILE A 7 -16.48 3.13 10.39
C ILE A 7 -15.72 2.19 9.45
N GLU A 8 -16.00 0.90 9.51
CA GLU A 8 -15.55 -0.03 8.47
C GLU A 8 -16.32 0.24 7.18
N VAL A 9 -15.61 0.70 6.14
CA VAL A 9 -16.16 0.95 4.81
C VAL A 9 -15.69 -0.12 3.83
N ASP A 10 -16.62 -0.74 3.12
CA ASP A 10 -16.35 -1.85 2.19
C ASP A 10 -16.92 -1.59 0.79
N TRP A 11 -16.98 -0.31 0.38
CA TRP A 11 -17.56 0.12 -0.92
C TRP A 11 -16.96 -0.58 -2.15
N LEU A 12 -15.73 -1.06 -2.05
CA LEU A 12 -15.02 -1.79 -3.11
C LEU A 12 -14.89 -3.30 -2.83
N LYS A 13 -15.70 -3.85 -1.92
CA LYS A 13 -15.72 -5.29 -1.64
C LYS A 13 -15.94 -6.09 -2.92
N GLY A 14 -15.08 -7.08 -3.13
CA GLY A 14 -15.10 -7.93 -4.33
C GLY A 14 -14.38 -7.35 -5.55
N VAL A 15 -13.93 -6.09 -5.50
CA VAL A 15 -13.08 -5.50 -6.54
C VAL A 15 -11.64 -5.99 -6.35
N LYS A 16 -11.03 -6.47 -7.44
CA LYS A 16 -9.61 -6.84 -7.48
C LYS A 16 -8.81 -5.81 -8.28
N VAL A 17 -7.70 -5.34 -7.71
CA VAL A 17 -6.84 -4.32 -8.32
C VAL A 17 -5.43 -4.86 -8.44
N LEU A 18 -4.87 -4.81 -9.65
CA LEU A 18 -3.45 -5.06 -9.89
C LEU A 18 -2.69 -3.74 -9.91
N LEU A 19 -1.84 -3.51 -8.92
CA LEU A 19 -0.94 -2.35 -8.87
C LEU A 19 0.34 -2.66 -9.64
N ILE A 20 0.55 -1.98 -10.76
CA ILE A 20 1.81 -1.92 -11.50
C ILE A 20 2.35 -0.50 -11.37
N GLY A 21 3.11 -0.25 -10.30
CA GLY A 21 3.60 1.09 -10.01
C GLY A 21 4.70 1.10 -8.96
N HIS A 22 5.43 2.20 -8.94
CA HIS A 22 6.58 2.44 -8.07
C HIS A 22 6.39 3.70 -7.24
N TYR A 23 7.27 3.86 -6.26
CA TYR A 23 7.35 5.06 -5.43
C TYR A 23 6.06 5.36 -4.65
N ILE A 24 5.59 6.60 -4.65
CA ILE A 24 4.53 7.07 -3.76
C ILE A 24 3.16 7.06 -4.43
N PRO A 25 2.95 7.65 -5.63
CA PRO A 25 1.60 7.90 -6.12
C PRO A 25 0.79 6.63 -6.33
N GLY A 26 1.40 5.60 -6.92
CA GLY A 26 0.74 4.31 -7.19
C GLY A 26 0.38 3.58 -5.89
N PRO A 27 1.35 3.27 -5.01
CA PRO A 27 1.07 2.65 -3.72
C PRO A 27 0.12 3.46 -2.83
N LEU A 28 0.14 4.79 -2.86
CA LEU A 28 -0.81 5.64 -2.12
C LEU A 28 -2.24 5.48 -2.66
N ALA A 29 -2.45 5.55 -3.97
CA ALA A 29 -3.76 5.32 -4.57
C ALA A 29 -4.27 3.91 -4.26
N ALA A 30 -3.41 2.91 -4.39
CA ALA A 30 -3.74 1.52 -4.09
C ALA A 30 -4.06 1.30 -2.59
N TYR A 31 -3.37 2.00 -1.69
CA TYR A 31 -3.67 1.99 -0.26
C TYR A 31 -5.07 2.52 0.03
N LEU A 32 -5.47 3.64 -0.59
CA LEU A 32 -6.82 4.19 -0.44
C LEU A 32 -7.89 3.22 -0.95
N LEU A 33 -7.67 2.57 -2.10
CA LEU A 33 -8.59 1.54 -2.62
C LEU A 33 -8.72 0.35 -1.66
N LYS A 34 -7.62 -0.07 -1.04
CA LYS A 34 -7.63 -1.12 0.00
C LYS A 34 -8.42 -0.68 1.24
N CYS A 35 -8.27 0.57 1.68
CA CYS A 35 -9.06 1.12 2.79
C CYS A 35 -10.56 1.15 2.49
N LEU A 36 -10.95 1.20 1.22
CA LEU A 36 -12.34 1.12 0.78
C LEU A 36 -12.82 -0.33 0.54
N GLY A 37 -12.01 -1.35 0.86
CA GLY A 37 -12.40 -2.77 0.81
C GLY A 37 -11.95 -3.55 -0.42
N ALA A 38 -11.12 -2.98 -1.31
CA ALA A 38 -10.61 -3.70 -2.47
C ALA A 38 -9.52 -4.71 -2.13
N GLU A 39 -9.45 -5.82 -2.87
CA GLU A 39 -8.31 -6.74 -2.89
C GLU A 39 -7.22 -6.18 -3.81
N VAL A 40 -6.11 -5.73 -3.24
CA VAL A 40 -5.01 -5.12 -3.99
C VAL A 40 -3.82 -6.08 -4.03
N ILE A 41 -3.40 -6.44 -5.25
CA ILE A 41 -2.19 -7.23 -5.51
C ILE A 41 -1.15 -6.32 -6.15
N LYS A 42 0.03 -6.20 -5.55
CA LYS A 42 1.14 -5.44 -6.12
C LYS A 42 2.02 -6.36 -6.98
N CYS A 43 2.17 -6.02 -8.25
CA CYS A 43 3.15 -6.64 -9.12
C CYS A 43 4.46 -5.86 -9.01
N GLU A 44 5.46 -6.44 -8.34
CA GLU A 44 6.80 -5.87 -8.26
C GLU A 44 7.73 -6.51 -9.30
N PRO A 45 8.71 -5.74 -9.82
CA PRO A 45 9.75 -6.32 -10.66
C PRO A 45 10.64 -7.27 -9.83
N PRO A 46 11.43 -8.15 -10.49
CA PRO A 46 12.32 -9.09 -9.80
C PRO A 46 13.34 -8.43 -8.85
N PHE A 47 13.66 -7.15 -9.07
CA PHE A 47 14.59 -6.35 -8.27
C PHE A 47 13.90 -5.43 -7.24
N TYR A 48 12.63 -5.72 -6.93
CA TYR A 48 11.78 -5.01 -5.97
C TYR A 48 11.39 -3.59 -6.37
N ASP A 49 10.40 -3.02 -5.68
CA ASP A 49 10.11 -1.58 -5.79
C ASP A 49 11.28 -0.74 -5.24
N TYR A 50 11.75 0.26 -6.01
CA TYR A 50 12.79 1.21 -5.62
C TYR A 50 12.54 1.88 -4.27
N MET A 51 11.28 2.08 -3.88
CA MET A 51 10.97 2.66 -2.56
C MET A 51 11.52 1.83 -1.39
N ARG A 52 11.66 0.51 -1.55
CA ARG A 52 12.26 -0.37 -0.52
C ARG A 52 13.74 -0.07 -0.28
N GLN A 53 14.39 0.61 -1.23
CA GLN A 53 15.81 0.94 -1.17
C GLN A 53 16.08 2.35 -0.66
N LEU A 54 15.04 3.15 -0.42
CA LEU A 54 15.17 4.51 0.06
C LEU A 54 15.10 4.56 1.60
N PRO A 55 15.89 5.43 2.25
CA PRO A 55 15.81 5.63 3.69
C PRO A 55 14.51 6.36 4.10
N PRO A 56 14.11 6.30 5.38
CA PRO A 56 14.80 5.65 6.49
C PRO A 56 14.62 4.13 6.52
N PHE A 57 15.66 3.41 6.98
CA PHE A 57 15.57 1.97 7.21
C PHE A 57 15.30 1.66 8.68
N ILE A 58 14.47 0.65 8.94
CA ILE A 58 14.27 0.12 10.29
C ILE A 58 15.64 -0.42 10.77
N LYS A 59 16.11 0.06 11.93
CA LYS A 59 17.45 -0.23 12.50
C LYS A 59 18.65 0.25 11.65
N GLY A 60 18.45 1.16 10.70
CA GLY A 60 19.54 1.80 9.94
C GLY A 60 20.30 0.86 8.99
N LYS A 61 19.81 -0.36 8.74
CA LYS A 61 20.41 -1.28 7.77
C LYS A 61 19.46 -1.45 6.59
N LYS A 62 20.00 -1.34 5.37
CA LYS A 62 19.30 -1.75 4.15
C LYS A 62 19.12 -3.26 4.23
N GLU A 63 17.88 -3.74 4.37
CA GLU A 63 17.60 -5.17 4.18
C GLU A 63 17.91 -5.50 2.72
N LYS A 64 18.75 -6.54 2.54
CA LYS A 64 19.23 -6.99 1.24
C LYS A 64 18.14 -7.72 0.47
#